data_AF-A0A2G5KM05-F1
#
_entry.id   AF-A0A2G5KM05-F1
#
_cell.length_a   1.000
_cell.length_b   1.000
_cell.length_c   1.000
_cell.angle_alpha   90.00
_cell.angle_beta   90.00
_cell.angle_gamma   90.00
#
_symmetry.space_group_name_H-M   'P 1'
#
loop_
_entity.id
_entity.type
_entity.pdbx_description
1 polymer ?
#
loop_
_entity_poly.entity_id
_entity_poly.type
_entity_poly.pdbx_seq_one_letter_code
_entity_poly.pdbx_strand_id
1 'polypeptide(L)'
;MKKIVCVMLVMASITVAAQRDEIRGRENSIKDLTTEQIATLQTKKMTLSLDLNEEQQKKMKPLITTHVAARKAKMEAQKARKENRKKPTAEEKYAIQMERLDAKIAQKREIKALLTEAQYSKWEKMQRRKEKHRKGERKEARKRER
;
A
#
# COMPACT_ATOMS: atom_id res chain seq x y z
N MET A 1 50.04 21.53 -4.35
CA MET A 1 49.10 20.98 -5.36
C MET A 1 48.72 19.50 -5.18
N LYS A 2 49.52 18.63 -4.52
CA LYS A 2 49.15 17.20 -4.33
C LYS A 2 48.23 16.91 -3.13
N LYS A 3 48.09 17.87 -2.19
CA LYS A 3 47.29 17.71 -0.96
C LYS A 3 45.83 18.16 -1.09
N ILE A 4 45.51 18.97 -2.11
CA ILE A 4 44.15 19.51 -2.33
C ILE A 4 43.26 18.48 -3.05
N VAL A 5 43.86 17.68 -3.94
CA VAL A 5 43.15 16.63 -4.69
C VAL A 5 42.60 15.53 -3.76
N CYS A 6 43.33 15.18 -2.68
CA CYS A 6 42.86 14.21 -1.70
C CYS A 6 41.68 14.73 -0.86
N VAL A 7 41.58 16.04 -0.61
CA VAL A 7 40.48 16.62 0.19
C VAL A 7 39.17 16.68 -0.61
N MET A 8 39.24 16.93 -1.93
CA MET A 8 38.03 16.89 -2.78
C MET A 8 37.47 15.47 -2.93
N LEU A 9 38.33 14.44 -2.94
CA LEU A 9 37.91 13.04 -3.09
C LEU A 9 37.21 12.49 -1.82
N VAL A 10 37.49 13.06 -0.65
CA VAL A 10 36.82 12.71 0.61
C VAL A 10 35.47 13.41 0.78
N MET A 11 35.31 14.63 0.25
CA MET A 11 34.02 15.34 0.29
C MET A 11 32.96 14.73 -0.67
N ALA A 12 33.41 14.10 -1.77
CA ALA A 12 32.53 13.46 -2.73
C ALA A 12 31.92 12.12 -2.26
N SER A 13 32.53 11.45 -1.27
CA SER A 13 32.00 10.19 -0.73
C SER A 13 30.93 10.39 0.35
N ILE A 14 30.88 11.55 1.02
CA ILE A 14 29.91 11.85 2.08
C ILE A 14 28.53 12.17 1.50
N THR A 15 28.44 12.75 0.30
CA THR A 15 27.16 13.10 -0.34
C THR A 15 26.37 11.88 -0.84
N VAL A 16 27.04 10.79 -1.20
CA VAL A 16 26.40 9.54 -1.68
C VAL A 16 25.73 8.76 -0.54
N ALA A 17 26.24 8.88 0.70
CA ALA A 17 25.65 8.22 1.86
C ALA A 17 24.35 8.90 2.34
N ALA A 18 24.26 10.24 2.23
CA ALA A 18 23.10 11.01 2.70
C ALA A 18 21.82 10.78 1.88
N GLN A 19 21.93 10.50 0.58
CA GLN A 19 20.76 10.21 -0.27
C GLN A 19 20.10 8.85 0.04
N ARG A 20 20.84 7.89 0.62
CA ARG A 20 20.28 6.57 0.95
C ARG A 20 19.41 6.58 2.20
N ASP A 21 19.70 7.44 3.16
CA ASP A 21 18.91 7.53 4.40
C ASP A 21 17.64 8.36 4.24
N GLU A 22 17.63 9.39 3.39
CA GLU A 22 16.45 10.21 3.12
C GLU A 22 15.31 9.42 2.44
N ILE A 23 15.68 8.48 1.55
CA ILE A 23 14.72 7.59 0.88
C ILE A 23 14.08 6.60 1.87
N ARG A 24 14.84 6.12 2.86
CA ARG A 24 14.33 5.23 3.93
C ARG A 24 13.48 5.98 4.96
N GLY A 25 13.80 7.23 5.26
CA GLY A 25 13.03 8.07 6.19
C GLY A 25 11.61 8.38 5.70
N ARG A 26 11.43 8.62 4.39
CA ARG A 26 10.13 8.95 3.79
C ARG A 26 9.13 7.79 3.78
N GLU A 27 9.63 6.54 3.79
CA GLU A 27 8.79 5.34 3.83
C GLU A 27 8.18 5.08 5.23
N ASN A 28 8.80 5.61 6.29
CA ASN A 28 8.30 5.48 7.66
C ASN A 28 7.19 6.49 8.00
N SER A 29 7.15 7.66 7.36
CA SER A 29 6.17 8.72 7.70
C SER A 29 4.70 8.34 7.47
N ILE A 30 4.43 7.29 6.68
CA ILE A 30 3.06 6.78 6.41
C ILE A 30 2.65 5.70 7.41
N LYS A 31 3.58 5.09 8.14
CA LYS A 31 3.28 3.98 9.07
C LYS A 31 2.46 4.44 10.27
N ASP A 32 2.57 5.70 10.65
CA ASP A 32 1.95 6.26 11.87
C ASP A 32 0.63 7.01 11.62
N LEU A 33 0.10 6.98 10.40
CA LEU A 33 -1.17 7.65 10.10
C LEU A 33 -2.34 6.96 10.79
N THR A 34 -3.25 7.77 11.34
CA THR A 34 -4.52 7.28 11.89
C THR A 34 -5.41 6.70 10.78
N THR A 35 -6.37 5.86 11.14
CA THR A 35 -7.33 5.28 10.18
C THR A 35 -8.04 6.38 9.37
N GLU A 36 -8.43 7.46 10.04
CA GLU A 36 -9.09 8.62 9.43
C GLU A 36 -8.18 9.40 8.47
N GLN A 37 -6.91 9.59 8.83
CA GLN A 37 -5.93 10.25 7.94
C GLN A 37 -5.70 9.41 6.68
N ILE A 38 -5.55 8.09 6.81
CA ILE A 38 -5.39 7.18 5.68
C ILE A 38 -6.64 7.23 4.78
N ALA A 39 -7.84 7.17 5.37
CA ALA A 39 -9.09 7.23 4.63
C ALA A 39 -9.24 8.56 3.88
N THR A 40 -8.90 9.67 4.51
CA THR A 40 -8.91 11.00 3.89
C THR A 40 -7.94 11.07 2.71
N LEU A 41 -6.70 10.60 2.88
CA LEU A 41 -5.70 10.58 1.79
C LEU A 41 -6.13 9.69 0.63
N GLN A 42 -6.67 8.50 0.92
CA GLN A 42 -7.15 7.59 -0.13
C GLN A 42 -8.34 8.17 -0.87
N THR A 43 -9.28 8.80 -0.16
CA THR A 43 -10.42 9.49 -0.77
C THR A 43 -9.92 10.58 -1.72
N LYS A 44 -9.02 11.46 -1.26
CA LYS A 44 -8.43 12.52 -2.10
C LYS A 44 -7.68 11.97 -3.33
N LYS A 45 -6.94 10.86 -3.17
CA LYS A 45 -6.27 10.19 -4.31
C LYS A 45 -7.27 9.61 -5.30
N MET A 46 -8.38 9.04 -4.81
CA MET A 46 -9.47 8.56 -5.67
C MET A 46 -10.14 9.73 -6.38
N THR A 47 -10.40 10.85 -5.69
CA THR A 47 -10.90 12.09 -6.30
C THR A 47 -9.99 12.55 -7.43
N LEU A 48 -8.68 12.67 -7.18
CA LEU A 48 -7.71 13.08 -8.21
C LEU A 48 -7.68 12.14 -9.42
N SER A 49 -7.91 10.84 -9.20
CA SER A 49 -7.79 9.84 -10.25
C SER A 49 -9.10 9.59 -11.00
N LEU A 50 -10.26 9.84 -10.37
CA LEU A 50 -11.59 9.47 -10.87
C LEU A 50 -12.54 10.66 -10.99
N ASP A 51 -12.11 11.86 -10.59
CA ASP A 51 -12.90 13.08 -10.61
C ASP A 51 -14.20 12.90 -9.78
N LEU A 52 -14.04 12.44 -8.53
CA LEU A 52 -15.16 12.19 -7.63
C LEU A 52 -15.85 13.51 -7.24
N ASN A 53 -17.17 13.57 -7.35
CA ASN A 53 -17.94 14.70 -6.84
C ASN A 53 -18.01 14.70 -5.30
N GLU A 54 -18.53 15.76 -4.70
CA GLU A 54 -18.57 15.91 -3.23
C GLU A 54 -19.40 14.82 -2.53
N GLU A 55 -20.53 14.42 -3.12
CA GLU A 55 -21.38 13.37 -2.56
C GLU A 55 -20.68 12.01 -2.57
N GLN A 56 -19.98 11.70 -3.68
CA GLN A 56 -19.18 10.50 -3.81
C GLN A 56 -18.04 10.50 -2.79
N GLN A 57 -17.36 11.63 -2.59
CA GLN A 57 -16.30 11.74 -1.59
C GLN A 57 -16.83 11.54 -0.15
N LYS A 58 -17.98 12.14 0.18
CA LYS A 58 -18.65 12.00 1.48
C LYS A 58 -19.03 10.55 1.78
N LYS A 59 -19.51 9.80 0.78
CA LYS A 59 -19.85 8.37 0.91
C LYS A 59 -18.63 7.45 0.87
N MET A 60 -17.60 7.82 0.10
CA MET A 60 -16.39 7.02 -0.09
C MET A 60 -15.49 7.04 1.15
N LYS A 61 -15.37 8.18 1.84
CA LYS A 61 -14.52 8.30 3.03
C LYS A 61 -14.87 7.27 4.14
N PRO A 62 -16.11 7.16 4.64
CA PRO A 62 -16.45 6.20 5.69
C PRO A 62 -16.26 4.75 5.22
N LEU A 63 -16.59 4.45 3.96
CA LEU A 63 -16.30 3.15 3.35
C LEU A 63 -14.81 2.84 3.42
N ILE A 64 -13.93 3.79 3.05
CA ILE A 64 -12.49 3.55 3.12
C ILE A 64 -12.03 3.41 4.57
N THR A 65 -12.58 4.19 5.50
CA THR A 65 -12.27 4.09 6.94
C THR A 65 -12.49 2.66 7.44
N THR A 66 -13.66 2.06 7.15
CA THR A 66 -13.97 0.68 7.59
C THR A 66 -13.00 -0.34 6.99
N HIS A 67 -12.70 -0.24 5.70
CA HIS A 67 -11.74 -1.12 5.02
C HIS A 67 -10.31 -0.98 5.57
N VAL A 68 -9.89 0.24 5.90
CA VAL A 68 -8.57 0.50 6.49
C VAL A 68 -8.50 -0.07 7.91
N ALA A 69 -9.53 0.14 8.74
CA ALA A 69 -9.61 -0.43 10.08
C ALA A 69 -9.54 -1.96 10.05
N ALA A 70 -10.36 -2.61 9.22
CA ALA A 70 -10.36 -4.06 9.05
C ALA A 70 -8.98 -4.58 8.60
N ARG A 71 -8.33 -3.87 7.68
CA ARG A 71 -6.98 -4.22 7.22
C ARG A 71 -5.92 -4.07 8.32
N LYS A 72 -5.99 -3.02 9.14
CA LYS A 72 -5.09 -2.84 10.29
C LYS A 72 -5.26 -3.96 11.30
N ALA A 73 -6.49 -4.28 11.70
CA ALA A 73 -6.78 -5.38 12.62
C ALA A 73 -6.22 -6.72 12.11
N LYS A 74 -6.44 -7.05 10.83
CA LYS A 74 -5.87 -8.25 10.20
C LYS A 74 -4.35 -8.24 10.14
N MET A 75 -3.72 -7.06 9.96
CA MET A 75 -2.27 -6.93 9.97
C MET A 75 -1.69 -7.23 11.35
N GLU A 76 -2.27 -6.68 12.41
CA GLU A 76 -1.82 -6.91 13.79
C GLU A 76 -2.02 -8.38 14.19
N ALA A 77 -3.17 -8.98 13.87
CA ALA A 77 -3.39 -10.40 14.09
C ALA A 77 -2.35 -11.27 13.36
N GLN A 78 -1.98 -10.90 12.13
CA GLN A 78 -0.96 -11.62 11.37
C GLN A 78 0.46 -11.42 11.93
N LYS A 79 0.79 -10.25 12.49
CA LYS A 79 2.07 -10.01 13.19
C LYS A 79 2.18 -10.90 14.42
N ALA A 80 1.17 -10.92 15.29
CA ALA A 80 1.14 -11.78 16.47
C ALA A 80 1.28 -13.28 16.11
N ARG A 81 0.63 -13.74 15.03
CA ARG A 81 0.81 -15.12 14.54
C ARG A 81 2.23 -15.41 14.06
N LYS A 82 2.91 -14.43 13.45
CA LYS A 82 4.31 -14.57 13.01
C LYS A 82 5.29 -14.60 14.17
N GLU A 83 5.08 -13.76 15.19
CA GLU A 83 5.87 -13.75 16.42
C GLU A 83 5.81 -15.11 17.12
N ASN A 84 4.61 -15.70 17.19
CA ASN A 84 4.40 -17.03 17.74
C ASN A 84 4.82 -18.18 16.80
N ARG A 85 5.45 -17.89 15.65
CA ARG A 85 5.87 -18.84 14.60
C ARG A 85 4.80 -19.85 14.17
N LYS A 86 3.51 -19.56 14.42
CA LYS A 86 2.40 -20.47 14.16
C LYS A 86 2.04 -20.42 12.69
N LYS A 87 2.47 -21.44 11.94
CA LYS A 87 2.08 -21.61 10.54
C LYS A 87 0.61 -22.10 10.49
N PRO A 88 -0.22 -21.51 9.62
CA PRO A 88 -1.60 -21.97 9.49
C PRO A 88 -1.68 -23.36 8.86
N THR A 89 -2.67 -24.15 9.28
CA THR A 89 -3.01 -25.45 8.68
C THR A 89 -3.56 -25.27 7.26
N ALA A 90 -3.74 -26.38 6.51
CA ALA A 90 -4.32 -26.31 5.17
C ALA A 90 -5.75 -25.75 5.18
N GLU A 91 -6.58 -26.20 6.12
CA GLU A 91 -7.96 -25.73 6.32
C GLU A 91 -7.99 -24.25 6.71
N GLU A 92 -7.15 -23.82 7.64
CA GLU A 92 -7.04 -22.41 8.02
C GLU A 92 -6.59 -21.55 6.82
N LYS A 93 -5.65 -22.03 6.00
CA LYS A 93 -5.24 -21.33 4.78
C LYS A 93 -6.38 -21.18 3.79
N TYR A 94 -7.24 -22.20 3.66
CA TYR A 94 -8.41 -22.15 2.80
C TYR A 94 -9.42 -21.12 3.32
N ALA A 95 -9.77 -21.18 4.61
CA ALA A 95 -10.69 -20.23 5.25
C ALA A 95 -10.21 -18.77 5.12
N ILE A 96 -8.91 -18.51 5.36
CA ILE A 96 -8.33 -17.17 5.19
C ILE A 96 -8.40 -16.70 3.73
N GLN A 97 -8.24 -17.62 2.77
CA GLN A 97 -8.35 -17.27 1.36
C GLN A 97 -9.80 -16.94 0.96
N MET A 98 -10.78 -17.73 1.40
CA MET A 98 -12.19 -17.44 1.19
C MET A 98 -12.56 -16.07 1.78
N GLU A 99 -12.29 -15.86 3.06
CA GLU A 99 -12.61 -14.61 3.76
C GLU A 99 -11.97 -13.39 3.07
N ARG A 100 -10.75 -13.55 2.55
CA ARG A 100 -10.07 -12.50 1.79
C ARG A 100 -10.73 -12.22 0.44
N LEU A 101 -11.20 -13.26 -0.26
CA LEU A 101 -11.89 -13.10 -1.53
C LEU A 101 -13.26 -12.46 -1.32
N ASP A 102 -14.01 -12.89 -0.30
CA ASP A 102 -15.30 -12.32 0.05
C ASP A 102 -15.19 -10.84 0.41
N ALA A 103 -14.20 -10.47 1.25
CA ALA A 103 -13.94 -9.07 1.58
C ALA A 103 -13.64 -8.22 0.34
N LYS A 104 -12.89 -8.76 -0.64
CA LYS A 104 -12.63 -8.05 -1.91
C LYS A 104 -13.89 -7.92 -2.76
N ILE A 105 -14.73 -8.95 -2.79
CA ILE A 105 -15.99 -8.94 -3.55
C ILE A 105 -16.93 -7.90 -2.94
N ALA A 106 -17.10 -7.89 -1.62
CA ALA A 106 -17.90 -6.91 -0.90
C ALA A 106 -17.39 -5.49 -1.18
N GLN A 107 -16.10 -5.23 -0.98
CA GLN A 107 -15.49 -3.93 -1.26
C GLN A 107 -15.71 -3.49 -2.71
N LYS A 108 -15.55 -4.41 -3.67
CA LYS A 108 -15.74 -4.11 -5.09
C LYS A 108 -17.19 -3.73 -5.39
N ARG A 109 -18.17 -4.42 -4.79
CA ARG A 109 -19.60 -4.10 -4.93
C ARG A 109 -19.93 -2.74 -4.35
N GLU A 110 -19.46 -2.44 -3.13
CA GLU A 110 -19.71 -1.17 -2.47
C GLU A 110 -19.10 0.02 -3.26
N ILE A 111 -17.87 -0.12 -3.75
CA ILE A 111 -17.24 0.92 -4.58
C ILE A 111 -17.99 1.07 -5.90
N LYS A 112 -18.42 -0.03 -6.54
CA LYS A 112 -19.20 0.04 -7.79
C LYS A 112 -20.50 0.82 -7.61
N ALA A 113 -21.18 0.67 -6.46
CA ALA A 113 -22.42 1.38 -6.18
C ALA A 113 -22.26 2.91 -6.04
N LEU A 114 -21.04 3.40 -5.76
CA LEU A 114 -20.76 4.82 -5.57
C LEU A 114 -20.17 5.50 -6.80
N LEU A 115 -19.69 4.74 -7.78
CA LEU A 115 -19.01 5.25 -8.97
C LEU A 115 -19.92 5.17 -10.19
N THR A 116 -19.76 6.10 -11.13
CA THR A 116 -20.33 5.93 -12.47
C THR A 116 -19.62 4.81 -13.22
N GLU A 117 -20.23 4.27 -14.27
CA GLU A 117 -19.63 3.18 -15.06
C GLU A 117 -18.25 3.59 -15.62
N ALA A 118 -18.10 4.83 -16.09
CA ALA A 118 -16.83 5.35 -16.59
C ALA A 118 -15.75 5.42 -15.48
N GLN A 119 -16.11 5.94 -14.31
CA GLN A 119 -15.21 6.01 -13.15
C GLN A 119 -14.82 4.61 -12.67
N TYR A 120 -15.79 3.69 -12.62
CA TYR A 120 -15.57 2.32 -12.18
C TYR A 120 -14.65 1.55 -13.14
N SER A 121 -14.82 1.71 -14.46
CA SER A 121 -13.92 1.14 -15.47
C SER A 121 -12.48 1.66 -15.31
N LYS A 122 -12.31 2.98 -15.08
CA LYS A 122 -11.01 3.59 -14.78
C LYS A 122 -10.41 3.01 -13.49
N TRP A 123 -11.22 2.86 -12.45
CA TRP A 123 -10.83 2.24 -11.18
C TRP A 123 -10.37 0.78 -11.37
N GLU A 124 -11.11 -0.05 -12.12
CA GLU A 124 -10.70 -1.44 -12.39
C GLU A 124 -9.37 -1.52 -13.14
N LYS A 125 -9.15 -0.65 -14.14
CA LYS A 125 -7.87 -0.55 -14.86
C LYS A 125 -6.73 -0.20 -13.91
N MET A 126 -6.93 0.75 -12.99
CA MET A 126 -5.95 1.09 -11.96
C MET A 126 -5.66 -0.08 -11.02
N GLN A 127 -6.68 -0.82 -10.57
CA GLN A 127 -6.48 -2.01 -9.73
C GLN A 127 -5.69 -3.09 -10.45
N ARG A 128 -6.01 -3.38 -11.72
CA ARG A 128 -5.28 -4.36 -12.54
C ARG A 128 -3.81 -3.96 -12.73
N ARG A 129 -3.54 -2.68 -13.01
CA ARG A 129 -2.16 -2.16 -13.13
C ARG A 129 -1.39 -2.34 -11.81
N LYS A 130 -2.00 -1.99 -10.67
CA LYS A 130 -1.41 -2.17 -9.34
C LYS A 130 -1.13 -3.64 -9.02
N GLU A 131 -2.02 -4.54 -9.42
CA GLU A 131 -1.81 -5.98 -9.24
C GLU A 131 -0.65 -6.49 -10.10
N LYS A 132 -0.58 -6.09 -11.38
CA LYS A 132 0.53 -6.45 -12.28
C LYS A 132 1.87 -5.97 -11.72
N HIS A 133 1.94 -4.71 -11.26
CA HIS A 133 3.13 -4.15 -10.64
C HIS A 133 3.60 -5.00 -9.45
N ARG A 134 2.68 -5.29 -8.51
CA ARG A 134 2.97 -6.12 -7.34
C ARG A 134 3.41 -7.54 -7.67
N LYS A 135 2.86 -8.13 -8.74
CA LYS A 135 3.32 -9.44 -9.23
C LYS A 135 4.74 -9.37 -9.80
N GLY A 136 5.06 -8.29 -10.53
CA GLY A 136 6.41 -8.01 -11.03
C GLY A 136 7.43 -7.91 -9.90
N GLU A 137 7.18 -7.04 -8.92
CA GLU A 137 8.05 -6.85 -7.75
C GLU A 137 8.34 -8.16 -7.01
N ARG A 138 7.31 -9.00 -6.83
CA ARG A 138 7.46 -10.30 -6.17
C ARG A 138 8.31 -11.29 -6.97
N LYS A 139 8.22 -11.26 -8.31
CA LYS A 139 9.06 -12.10 -9.17
C LYS A 139 10.52 -11.68 -9.07
N GLU A 140 10.78 -10.38 -9.13
CA GLU A 140 12.13 -9.83 -9.01
C GLU A 140 12.75 -10.08 -7.63
N ALA A 141 11.97 -9.93 -6.54
CA ALA A 141 12.45 -10.28 -5.20
C ALA A 141 12.87 -11.76 -5.10
N ARG A 142 12.05 -12.69 -5.63
CA ARG A 142 12.37 -14.12 -5.67
C ARG A 142 13.59 -14.48 -6.51
N LYS A 143 13.89 -13.70 -7.56
CA LYS A 143 15.10 -13.89 -8.37
C LYS A 143 16.35 -13.46 -7.62
N ARG A 144 16.27 -12.41 -6.80
CA ARG A 144 17.39 -11.90 -5.99
C ARG A 144 17.72 -12.79 -4.79
N GLU A 145 16.76 -13.59 -4.34
CA GLU A 145 16.91 -14.56 -3.24
C GLU A 145 17.44 -15.93 -3.71
N ARG A 146 17.60 -16.15 -5.01
CA ARG A 146 18.15 -17.37 -5.63
C ARG A 146 19.57 -17.13 -6.11
#